data_AF-A0A1U7NCL2-F1
#
_entry.id   AF-A0A1U7NCL2-F1
#
_cell.length_a   1.000
_cell.length_b   1.000
_cell.length_c   1.000
_cell.angle_alpha   90.00
_cell.angle_beta   90.00
_cell.angle_gamma   90.00
#
_symmetry.space_group_name_H-M   'P 1'
#
loop_
_entity.id
_entity.type
_entity.pdbx_description
1 polymer ?
#
loop_
_entity_poly.entity_id
_entity_poly.type
_entity_poly.pdbx_seq_one_letter_code
_entity_poly.pdbx_strand_id
1 'polypeptide(L)'
;MPNYHYASTRKGNRKFWTRQVQAYHLSGLSQKEFCQKNGLIYTSFGYWKRRLERSAKAEGIEFVEIDVAAVAENSAAITLSV
;
A
#
# COMPACT_ATOMS: atom_id res chain seq x y z
N MET A 1 -20.09 19.72 10.51
CA MET A 1 -18.70 19.19 10.65
C MET A 1 -18.72 17.74 10.21
N PRO A 2 -17.79 17.26 9.37
CA PRO A 2 -17.76 15.85 8.95
C PRO A 2 -17.67 14.96 10.18
N ASN A 3 -18.55 13.97 10.25
CA ASN A 3 -18.69 13.09 11.39
C ASN A 3 -17.42 12.22 11.53
N TYR A 4 -16.66 12.47 12.59
CA TYR A 4 -15.42 11.74 12.87
C TYR A 4 -15.75 10.31 13.31
N HIS A 5 -15.95 9.41 12.35
CA HIS A 5 -16.06 7.96 12.61
C HIS A 5 -14.67 7.39 12.94
N TYR A 6 -14.12 7.73 14.10
CA TYR A 6 -12.94 7.09 14.65
C TYR A 6 -13.33 6.32 15.92
N ALA A 7 -12.79 5.12 16.08
CA ALA A 7 -12.99 4.37 17.31
C ALA A 7 -12.17 5.04 18.42
N SER A 8 -12.72 5.16 19.63
CA SER A 8 -12.09 5.85 20.79
C SER A 8 -10.74 5.27 21.24
N THR A 9 -10.30 4.14 20.66
CA THR A 9 -9.03 3.49 20.97
C THR A 9 -8.08 3.47 19.77
N ARG A 10 -6.76 3.52 20.04
CA ARG A 10 -5.72 3.40 19.00
C ARG A 10 -5.85 2.11 18.17
N LYS A 11 -6.19 0.98 18.80
CA LYS A 11 -6.39 -0.32 18.13
C LYS A 11 -7.64 -0.31 17.25
N GLY A 12 -8.74 0.28 17.71
CA GLY A 12 -9.96 0.45 16.93
C GLY A 12 -9.72 1.32 15.69
N ASN A 13 -8.95 2.40 15.84
CA ASN A 13 -8.55 3.25 14.73
C ASN A 13 -7.70 2.50 13.70
N ARG A 14 -6.70 1.73 14.15
CA ARG A 14 -5.88 0.94 13.22
C ARG A 14 -6.73 -0.04 12.40
N LYS A 15 -7.68 -0.76 13.02
CA LYS A 15 -8.58 -1.69 12.31
C LYS A 15 -9.47 -0.97 11.30
N PHE A 16 -10.07 0.16 11.69
CA PHE A 16 -10.89 0.98 10.79
C PHE A 16 -10.08 1.42 9.56
N TRP A 17 -8.94 2.05 9.77
CA TRP A 17 -8.12 2.58 8.68
C TRP A 17 -7.52 1.47 7.80
N THR A 18 -7.22 0.30 8.36
CA THR A 18 -6.79 -0.86 7.57
C THR A 18 -7.86 -1.28 6.57
N ARG A 19 -9.13 -1.39 7.00
CA ARG A 19 -10.23 -1.71 6.08
C ARG A 19 -10.45 -0.64 5.01
N GLN A 20 -10.35 0.63 5.38
CA GLN A 20 -10.49 1.74 4.42
C GLN A 20 -9.37 1.72 3.37
N VAL A 21 -8.13 1.45 3.77
CA VAL A 21 -7.00 1.35 2.84
C VAL A 21 -7.15 0.13 1.92
N GLN A 22 -7.60 -1.02 2.43
CA GLN A 22 -7.91 -2.19 1.60
C GLN A 22 -9.02 -1.89 0.58
N ALA A 23 -10.12 -1.28 1.02
CA ALA A 23 -11.21 -0.86 0.13
C ALA A 23 -10.73 0.15 -0.92
N TYR A 24 -9.83 1.07 -0.54
CA TYR A 24 -9.19 2.00 -1.47
C TYR A 24 -8.41 1.26 -2.57
N HIS A 25 -7.55 0.30 -2.20
CA HIS A 25 -6.78 -0.48 -3.17
C HIS A 25 -7.67 -1.28 -4.13
N LEU A 26 -8.79 -1.82 -3.64
CA LEU A 26 -9.76 -2.54 -4.47
C LEU A 26 -10.62 -1.62 -5.34
N SER A 27 -10.77 -0.35 -4.96
CA SER A 27 -11.67 0.58 -5.66
C SER A 27 -11.14 1.08 -7.00
N GLY A 28 -9.81 1.09 -7.20
CA GLY A 28 -9.17 1.72 -8.37
C GLY A 28 -9.37 3.24 -8.46
N LEU A 29 -9.98 3.88 -7.46
CA LEU A 29 -10.24 5.32 -7.45
C LEU A 29 -8.98 6.11 -7.08
N SER A 30 -8.94 7.38 -7.46
CA SER A 30 -7.98 8.31 -6.86
C SER A 30 -8.28 8.49 -5.37
N GLN A 31 -7.24 8.82 -4.59
CA GLN A 31 -7.38 9.07 -3.15
C GLN A 31 -8.46 10.13 -2.85
N LYS A 32 -8.53 11.18 -3.68
CA LYS A 32 -9.49 12.28 -3.51
C LYS A 32 -10.93 11.78 -3.69
N GLU A 33 -11.20 11.05 -4.76
CA GLU A 33 -12.52 10.50 -5.05
C GLU A 33 -12.95 9.47 -3.99
N PHE A 34 -12.01 8.61 -3.56
CA PHE A 34 -12.28 7.65 -2.50
C PHE A 34 -12.65 8.34 -1.19
N CYS A 35 -11.91 9.36 -0.80
CA CYS A 35 -12.22 10.14 0.41
C CYS A 35 -13.57 10.86 0.31
N GLN A 36 -13.89 11.45 -0.85
CA GLN A 36 -15.17 12.13 -1.07
C GLN A 36 -16.36 11.15 -0.99
N LYS A 37 -16.27 10.00 -1.67
CA LYS A 37 -17.34 8.98 -1.67
C LYS A 37 -17.58 8.36 -0.29
N ASN A 38 -16.52 8.16 0.49
CA ASN A 38 -16.60 7.49 1.80
C ASN A 38 -16.69 8.47 2.98
N GLY A 39 -16.80 9.78 2.73
CA GLY A 39 -16.87 10.80 3.78
C GLY A 39 -15.60 10.86 4.65
N LEU A 40 -14.45 10.51 4.10
CA LEU A 40 -13.18 10.47 4.83
C LEU A 40 -12.43 11.80 4.70
N ILE A 41 -11.71 12.16 5.76
CA ILE A 41 -10.80 13.29 5.75
C ILE A 41 -9.53 12.90 4.98
N TYR A 42 -9.22 13.64 3.91
CA TYR A 42 -8.10 13.36 3.02
C TYR A 42 -6.74 13.27 3.74
N THR A 43 -6.46 14.21 4.65
CA THR A 43 -5.19 14.26 5.40
C THR A 43 -5.06 13.07 6.37
N SER A 44 -6.13 12.74 7.10
CA SER A 44 -6.16 11.59 8.01
C SER A 44 -5.97 10.28 7.24
N PHE A 45 -6.69 10.11 6.14
CA PHE A 45 -6.55 8.93 5.29
C PHE A 45 -5.12 8.80 4.74
N GLY A 46 -4.54 9.89 4.23
CA GLY A 46 -3.15 9.91 3.74
C GLY A 46 -2.13 9.55 4.80
N TYR A 47 -2.29 10.06 6.02
CA TYR A 47 -1.44 9.68 7.17
C TYR A 47 -1.52 8.18 7.45
N TRP A 48 -2.73 7.63 7.55
CA TRP A 48 -2.92 6.22 7.88
C TRP A 48 -2.48 5.29 6.77
N LYS A 49 -2.75 5.61 5.50
CA LYS A 49 -2.25 4.87 4.34
C LYS A 49 -0.73 4.73 4.40
N ARG A 50 -0.01 5.86 4.52
CA ARG A 50 1.45 5.87 4.63
C ARG A 50 1.95 5.07 5.84
N ARG A 51 1.30 5.23 7.00
CA ARG A 51 1.67 4.52 8.23
C ARG A 51 1.51 3.00 8.09
N LEU A 52 0.41 2.55 7.48
CA LEU A 52 0.13 1.13 7.28
C LEU A 52 1.02 0.50 6.21
N GLU A 53 1.30 1.22 5.12
CA GLU A 53 2.26 0.80 4.09
C GLU A 53 3.68 0.69 4.65
N ARG A 54 4.12 1.64 5.48
CA ARG A 54 5.42 1.55 6.17
C ARG A 54 5.48 0.39 7.15
N SER A 55 4.39 0.13 7.87
CA SER A 55 4.33 -1.01 8.79
C SER A 55 4.39 -2.33 8.02
N ALA A 56 3.66 -2.45 6.90
CA ALA A 56 3.74 -3.62 6.02
C ALA A 56 5.16 -3.82 5.46
N LYS A 57 5.84 -2.73 5.08
CA LYS A 57 7.24 -2.80 4.63
C LYS A 57 8.20 -3.23 5.74
N ALA A 58 7.99 -2.79 6.98
CA ALA A 58 8.84 -3.17 8.12
C ALA A 58 8.66 -4.64 8.52
N GLU A 59 7.43 -5.16 8.44
CA GLU A 59 7.13 -6.59 8.67
C GLU A 59 7.50 -7.47 7.45
N GLY A 60 7.66 -6.86 6.28
CA GLY A 60 8.04 -7.51 5.01
C GLY A 60 9.52 -7.38 4.65
N ILE A 61 10.40 -7.02 5.60
CA ILE A 61 11.84 -7.24 5.42
C ILE A 61 12.13 -8.70 5.76
N GLU A 62 11.67 -9.62 4.91
CA GLU A 62 12.32 -10.92 4.76
C GLU A 62 13.46 -10.73 3.77
N PHE A 63 14.70 -10.88 4.26
CA PHE A 63 15.86 -10.97 3.39
C PHE A 63 15.72 -12.26 2.57
N VAL A 64 15.30 -12.16 1.32
CA VAL A 64 15.39 -13.29 0.38
C VAL A 64 16.85 -13.39 -0.04
N GLU A 65 17.53 -14.46 0.38
CA GLU A 65 18.85 -14.82 -0.16
C GLU A 65 18.69 -15.10 -1.66
N ILE A 66 19.37 -14.28 -2.47
CA ILE A 66 19.48 -14.50 -3.91
C ILE A 66 20.80 -15.24 -4.12
N ASP A 67 20.72 -16.52 -4.47
CA ASP A 67 21.88 -17.27 -4.96
C ASP A 67 22.37 -16.67 -6.27
N VAL A 68 23.55 -16.06 -6.22
CA VAL A 68 24.20 -15.35 -7.34
C VAL A 68 24.62 -16.26 -8.50
N ALA A 69 24.36 -17.57 -8.42
CA ALA A 69 24.77 -18.55 -9.44
C ALA A 69 23.85 -18.60 -10.68
N ALA A 70 22.62 -18.08 -10.61
CA ALA A 70 21.62 -18.26 -11.69
C ALA A 70 21.57 -17.13 -12.74
N VAL A 71 22.38 -16.07 -12.63
CA VAL A 71 22.31 -14.87 -13.51
C VAL A 71 23.22 -14.96 -14.75
N ALA A 72 24.02 -16.01 -14.90
CA ALA A 72 25.04 -16.06 -15.96
C ALA A 72 24.55 -16.46 -17.36
N GLU A 73 23.36 -17.09 -17.54
CA GLU A 73 23.04 -17.74 -18.83
C GLU A 73 22.13 -16.97 -19.80
N ASN A 74 21.56 -15.82 -19.43
CA ASN A 74 20.51 -15.20 -20.27
C ASN A 74 20.95 -13.97 -21.09
N SER A 75 22.24 -13.76 -21.30
CA SER A 75 22.76 -12.55 -21.97
C SER A 75 23.35 -12.74 -23.37
N ALA A 76 23.31 -13.94 -23.97
CA ALA A 76 23.94 -14.17 -25.26
C ALA A 76 23.03 -14.87 -26.27
N ALA A 77 22.09 -14.13 -26.88
CA ALA A 77 21.71 -14.26 -28.31
C ALA A 77 20.49 -13.40 -28.65
N ILE A 78 20.67 -12.09 -28.84
CA ILE A 78 19.77 -11.31 -29.72
C ILE A 78 20.65 -10.49 -30.66
N THR A 79 21.08 -11.09 -31.76
CA THR A 79 21.56 -10.36 -32.94
C THR A 79 20.46 -10.44 -34.00
N LEU A 80 19.68 -9.37 -34.12
CA LEU A 80 18.77 -9.15 -35.24
C LEU A 80 19.60 -8.59 -36.41
N SER A 81 19.58 -9.28 -37.54
CA SER A 81 20.22 -8.82 -38.78
C SER A 81 19.42 -7.67 -39.41
N VAL A 82 20.13 -6.64 -39.88
CA VAL A 82 19.70 -5.69 -40.93
C VAL A 82 20.87 -5.49 -41.87
#